data_AF-A0A949EJE3-F1
#
_entry.id   AF-A0A949EJE3-F1
#
_cell.length_a   1.000
_cell.length_b   1.000
_cell.length_c   1.000
_cell.angle_alpha   90.00
_cell.angle_beta   90.00
_cell.angle_gamma   90.00
#
_symmetry.space_group_name_H-M   'P 1'
#
loop_
_entity.id
_entity.type
_entity.pdbx_description
1 polymer ?
#
loop_
_entity_poly.entity_id
_entity_poly.type
_entity_poly.pdbx_seq_one_letter_code
_entity_poly.pdbx_strand_id
1 'polypeptide(L)'
;MNETRPPRKYVYDSLPLPSLDNSFTKGLSRLSPLDQNTLLAKSSSNAQNMYYGTASYSHFIKSFSINLFSRYSHYQFYLYDQILKISDAKINNAEIANSLNSDRNLAFVSDNASGFEPEVPSINFKNKAEPVTRNSEQFRIINFDANSVKIETDLKKRNFLVFTDPFQEKWEAFINDNPAKLYRTNIAFKGLWIPEGKNTVFLRYSSLQDYAMKYFLFFIFYFCFGYLIFLLLNEKPKDGQHELF
;
A
#
# COMPACT_ATOMS: atom_id res chain seq x y z
N MET A 1 26.66 21.24 -30.94
CA MET A 1 26.68 19.77 -30.84
C MET A 1 26.07 19.40 -29.50
N ASN A 2 24.85 18.86 -29.51
CA ASN A 2 24.13 18.41 -28.31
C ASN A 2 24.53 16.96 -28.03
N GLU A 3 25.24 16.71 -26.93
CA GLU A 3 25.48 15.34 -26.45
C GLU A 3 24.33 14.90 -25.54
N THR A 4 23.53 13.98 -26.07
CA THR A 4 22.51 13.22 -25.35
C THR A 4 23.18 12.23 -24.39
N ARG A 5 23.03 12.44 -23.07
CA ARG A 5 23.44 11.46 -22.06
C ARG A 5 22.47 10.27 -22.07
N PRO A 6 22.95 9.02 -22.02
CA PRO A 6 22.07 7.85 -22.00
C PRO A 6 21.37 7.70 -20.63
N PRO A 7 20.19 7.02 -20.59
CA PRO A 7 19.46 6.81 -19.34
C PRO A 7 20.24 5.87 -18.40
N ARG A 8 20.43 6.29 -17.14
CA ARG A 8 21.01 5.44 -16.09
C ARG A 8 20.06 4.27 -15.80
N LYS A 9 20.47 3.08 -16.20
CA LYS A 9 19.87 1.80 -15.80
C LYS A 9 20.32 1.52 -14.37
N TYR A 10 19.42 1.62 -13.39
CA TYR A 10 19.72 1.24 -12.01
C TYR A 10 19.79 -0.29 -11.94
N VAL A 11 21.00 -0.83 -11.84
CA VAL A 11 21.26 -2.24 -11.52
C VAL A 11 21.31 -2.32 -9.98
N TYR A 12 20.38 -3.06 -9.39
CA TYR A 12 20.43 -3.38 -7.97
C TYR A 12 21.47 -4.47 -7.76
N ASP A 13 22.67 -4.08 -7.36
CA ASP A 13 23.65 -5.02 -6.84
C ASP A 13 23.12 -5.58 -5.52
N SER A 14 22.98 -6.90 -5.44
CA SER A 14 22.56 -7.63 -4.25
C SER A 14 23.58 -7.42 -3.12
N LEU A 15 23.32 -6.44 -2.26
CA LEU A 15 24.08 -6.20 -1.04
C LEU A 15 23.86 -7.34 -0.04
N PRO A 16 24.91 -7.77 0.71
CA PRO A 16 24.79 -8.85 1.66
C PRO A 16 23.85 -8.47 2.82
N LEU A 17 22.90 -9.36 3.09
CA LEU A 17 21.97 -9.26 4.22
C LEU A 17 22.75 -9.23 5.55
N PRO A 18 22.37 -8.40 6.53
CA PRO A 18 22.91 -8.51 7.87
C PRO A 18 22.60 -9.91 8.42
N SER A 19 23.60 -10.56 9.02
CA SER A 19 23.53 -11.95 9.50
C SER A 19 22.34 -12.15 10.44
N LEU A 20 21.50 -13.15 10.14
CA LEU A 20 20.51 -13.65 11.09
C LEU A 20 21.22 -14.06 12.38
N ASP A 21 20.77 -13.50 13.51
CA ASP A 21 21.10 -14.03 14.82
C ASP A 21 20.44 -15.42 14.95
N ASN A 22 21.27 -16.47 14.92
CA ASN A 22 20.85 -17.87 14.94
C ASN A 22 20.37 -18.37 16.32
N SER A 23 20.18 -17.48 17.31
CA SER A 23 19.78 -17.86 18.67
C SER A 23 18.30 -18.28 18.83
N PHE A 24 17.46 -18.18 17.79
CA PHE A 24 16.01 -18.40 17.90
C PHE A 24 15.49 -19.69 17.23
N THR A 25 16.22 -20.80 17.34
CA THR A 25 15.77 -22.11 16.84
C THR A 25 15.51 -23.12 17.96
N LYS A 26 14.48 -22.88 18.78
CA LYS A 26 13.81 -23.98 19.50
C LYS A 26 12.41 -23.59 19.97
N GLY A 27 11.40 -24.18 19.34
CA GLY A 27 10.07 -24.39 19.94
C GLY A 27 8.90 -23.64 19.31
N LEU A 28 7.93 -24.44 18.84
CA LEU A 28 6.53 -24.13 18.49
C LEU A 28 6.25 -23.37 17.18
N SER A 29 5.91 -24.17 16.15
CA SER A 29 5.13 -23.83 14.94
C SER A 29 5.61 -22.63 14.11
N ARG A 30 6.24 -22.95 12.98
CA ARG A 30 6.62 -22.03 11.88
C ARG A 30 5.43 -21.16 11.45
N LEU A 31 5.32 -19.96 12.00
CA LEU A 31 4.51 -18.87 11.47
C LEU A 31 5.47 -17.90 10.79
N SER A 32 5.36 -17.76 9.47
CA SER A 32 6.26 -16.93 8.67
C SER A 32 6.20 -15.46 9.11
N PRO A 33 7.33 -14.72 9.10
CA PRO A 33 7.35 -13.29 9.41
C PRO A 33 6.40 -12.51 8.49
N LEU A 34 5.71 -11.49 9.00
CA LEU A 34 5.01 -10.48 8.18
C LEU A 34 6.00 -9.43 7.68
N ASP A 35 7.14 -9.88 7.17
CA ASP A 35 8.08 -9.00 6.47
C ASP A 35 7.60 -8.75 5.04
N GLN A 36 8.16 -7.70 4.42
CA GLN A 36 7.77 -7.31 3.07
C GLN A 36 7.90 -8.47 2.07
N ASN A 37 8.96 -9.28 2.16
CA ASN A 37 9.24 -10.35 1.21
C ASN A 37 8.24 -11.51 1.32
N THR A 38 7.81 -11.85 2.54
CA THR A 38 6.86 -12.92 2.79
C THR A 38 5.45 -12.52 2.36
N LEU A 39 5.06 -11.26 2.57
CA LEU A 39 3.78 -10.72 2.10
C LEU A 39 3.73 -10.61 0.58
N LEU A 40 4.82 -10.17 -0.05
CA LEU A 40 4.93 -10.13 -1.52
C LEU A 40 4.91 -11.52 -2.15
N ALA A 41 5.55 -12.51 -1.52
CA ALA A 41 5.52 -13.90 -2.00
C ALA A 41 4.13 -14.56 -1.91
N LYS A 42 3.28 -14.07 -1.00
CA LYS A 42 1.90 -14.53 -0.83
C LYS A 42 0.91 -13.84 -1.78
N SER A 43 1.27 -12.68 -2.34
CA SER A 43 0.50 -12.00 -3.37
C SER A 43 0.60 -12.78 -4.70
N SER A 44 -0.51 -13.35 -5.15
CA SER A 44 -0.58 -14.23 -6.34
C SER A 44 -0.54 -13.47 -7.69
N SER A 45 -0.24 -12.18 -7.69
CA SER A 45 -0.10 -11.37 -8.90
C SER A 45 1.37 -10.99 -9.10
N ASN A 46 1.83 -10.91 -10.36
CA ASN A 46 3.17 -10.49 -10.77
C ASN A 46 3.53 -9.09 -10.21
N ALA A 47 3.87 -9.02 -8.92
CA ALA A 47 4.12 -7.80 -8.16
C ALA A 47 5.49 -7.18 -8.45
N GLN A 48 6.18 -7.62 -9.52
CA GLN A 48 7.55 -7.18 -9.77
C GLN A 48 7.70 -5.77 -10.35
N ASN A 49 6.67 -5.07 -10.84
CA ASN A 49 6.92 -3.85 -11.63
C ASN A 49 5.92 -2.68 -11.50
N MET A 50 5.16 -2.55 -10.41
CA MET A 50 4.22 -1.41 -10.24
C MET A 50 4.48 -0.55 -9.01
N TYR A 51 5.74 -0.22 -8.73
CA TYR A 51 6.04 0.98 -7.94
C TYR A 51 5.98 2.21 -8.85
N TYR A 52 4.78 2.72 -9.12
CA TYR A 52 4.67 4.11 -9.56
C TYR A 52 5.19 4.96 -8.41
N GLY A 53 6.44 5.41 -8.51
CA GLY A 53 7.06 6.28 -7.53
C GLY A 53 6.24 7.56 -7.42
N THR A 54 5.41 7.67 -6.40
CA THR A 54 4.65 8.88 -6.12
C THR A 54 5.63 10.02 -5.89
N ALA A 55 5.21 11.26 -6.15
CA ALA A 55 6.08 12.42 -5.92
C ALA A 55 6.62 12.43 -4.47
N SER A 56 5.78 12.09 -3.49
CA SER A 56 6.14 11.98 -2.08
C SER A 56 7.15 10.86 -1.79
N TYR A 57 6.99 9.69 -2.40
CA TYR A 57 7.96 8.59 -2.27
C TYR A 57 9.31 8.95 -2.91
N SER A 58 9.28 9.56 -4.09
CA SER A 58 10.50 10.06 -4.74
C SER A 58 11.20 11.12 -3.88
N HIS A 59 10.42 11.97 -3.21
CA HIS A 59 10.94 12.98 -2.29
C HIS A 59 11.57 12.33 -1.06
N PHE A 60 10.96 11.27 -0.52
CA PHE A 60 11.52 10.51 0.59
C PHE A 60 12.88 9.88 0.22
N ILE A 61 12.96 9.13 -0.88
CA ILE A 61 14.21 8.48 -1.30
C ILE A 61 15.34 9.49 -1.58
N LYS A 62 15.01 10.71 -2.04
CA LYS A 62 15.99 11.79 -2.22
C LYS A 62 16.40 12.47 -0.92
N SER A 63 15.49 12.52 0.05
CA SER A 63 15.65 13.28 1.30
C SER A 63 16.27 12.46 2.43
N PHE A 64 16.21 11.13 2.35
CA PHE A 64 16.63 10.21 3.40
C PHE A 64 17.62 9.17 2.88
N SER A 65 18.46 8.64 3.78
CA SER A 65 19.44 7.60 3.42
C SER A 65 18.76 6.28 3.06
N ILE A 66 19.36 5.53 2.14
CA ILE A 66 18.88 4.19 1.74
C ILE A 66 18.78 3.23 2.93
N ASN A 67 19.66 3.38 3.91
CA ASN A 67 19.66 2.57 5.14
C ASN A 67 18.44 2.88 6.01
N LEU A 68 18.06 4.15 6.14
CA LEU A 68 16.85 4.51 6.88
C LEU A 68 15.61 3.98 6.17
N PHE A 69 15.54 4.11 4.84
CA PHE A 69 14.45 3.53 4.06
C PHE A 69 14.34 2.02 4.27
N SER A 70 15.43 1.28 4.05
CA SER A 70 15.46 -0.18 4.16
C SER A 70 15.03 -0.67 5.55
N ARG A 71 15.47 0.00 6.62
CA ARG A 71 15.04 -0.34 7.99
C ARG A 71 13.57 -0.04 8.23
N TYR A 72 13.10 1.12 7.75
CA TYR A 72 11.73 1.57 8.00
C TYR A 72 10.69 0.81 7.16
N SER A 73 11.03 0.40 5.94
CA SER A 73 10.16 -0.39 5.08
C SER A 73 10.29 -1.90 5.32
N HIS A 74 11.14 -2.33 6.27
CA HIS A 74 11.32 -3.75 6.57
C HIS A 74 10.01 -4.41 7.03
N TYR A 75 9.26 -3.70 7.88
CA TYR A 75 7.91 -4.09 8.29
C TYR A 75 6.88 -3.27 7.54
N GLN A 76 5.77 -3.89 7.18
CA GLN A 76 4.73 -3.19 6.44
C GLN A 76 3.83 -2.32 7.32
N PHE A 77 3.62 -2.71 8.58
CA PHE A 77 2.68 -2.05 9.47
C PHE A 77 3.35 -1.66 10.78
N TYR A 78 3.06 -0.44 11.22
CA TYR A 78 3.49 0.09 12.51
C TYR A 78 2.29 0.68 13.25
N LEU A 79 2.20 0.41 14.54
CA LEU A 79 1.24 1.06 15.42
C LEU A 79 1.94 2.17 16.20
N TYR A 80 1.38 3.37 16.07
CA TYR A 80 1.82 4.55 16.79
C TYR A 80 0.78 4.96 17.84
N ASP A 81 1.24 5.54 18.94
CA ASP A 81 0.40 6.12 19.99
C ASP A 81 0.12 7.60 19.71
N GLN A 82 1.02 8.26 18.98
CA GLN A 82 1.02 9.70 18.82
C GLN A 82 1.28 10.10 17.39
N ILE A 83 0.74 11.27 17.03
CA ILE A 83 1.00 11.90 15.76
C ILE A 83 1.43 13.35 15.96
N LEU A 84 2.29 13.84 15.05
CA LEU A 84 2.64 15.25 14.95
C LEU A 84 2.24 15.75 13.57
N LYS A 85 1.49 16.85 13.51
CA LYS A 85 1.18 17.51 12.24
C LYS A 85 2.43 18.19 11.70
N ILE A 86 2.76 17.94 10.44
CA ILE A 86 3.86 18.62 9.74
C ILE A 86 3.30 19.38 8.54
N SER A 87 3.89 20.55 8.26
CA SER A 87 3.58 21.28 7.05
C SER A 87 4.50 20.89 5.92
N ASP A 88 3.92 20.57 4.77
CA ASP A 88 4.70 20.20 3.59
C ASP A 88 5.62 21.32 3.10
N ALA A 89 5.28 22.58 3.39
CA ALA A 89 6.10 23.74 3.05
C ALA A 89 7.34 23.90 3.96
N LYS A 90 7.35 23.27 5.14
CA LYS A 90 8.38 23.43 6.18
C LYS A 90 8.81 22.08 6.75
N ILE A 91 9.23 21.15 5.88
CA ILE A 91 9.68 19.83 6.30
C ILE A 91 11.10 19.90 6.88
N ASN A 92 11.26 19.51 8.14
CA ASN A 92 12.57 19.30 8.77
C ASN A 92 13.00 17.84 8.62
N ASN A 93 13.74 17.54 7.55
CA ASN A 93 14.20 16.18 7.25
C ASN A 93 15.07 15.58 8.36
N ALA A 94 15.90 16.38 9.04
CA ALA A 94 16.78 15.87 10.09
C ALA A 94 16.00 15.40 11.32
N GLU A 95 14.97 16.15 11.73
CA GLU A 95 14.10 15.80 12.85
C GLU A 95 13.29 14.54 12.56
N ILE A 96 12.72 14.45 11.35
CA ILE A 96 11.96 13.27 10.92
C ILE A 96 12.88 12.05 10.84
N ALA A 97 14.06 12.19 10.23
CA ALA A 97 15.05 11.11 10.19
C ALA A 97 15.44 10.64 11.59
N ASN A 98 15.69 11.58 12.52
CA ASN A 98 16.04 11.25 13.89
C ASN A 98 14.91 10.53 14.62
N SER A 99 13.66 10.96 14.44
CA SER A 99 12.50 10.31 15.05
C SER A 99 12.27 8.90 14.51
N LEU A 100 12.36 8.72 13.18
CA LEU A 100 12.26 7.42 12.52
C LEU A 100 13.44 6.49 12.87
N ASN A 101 14.64 7.03 13.08
CA ASN A 101 15.83 6.26 13.50
C ASN A 101 15.82 5.92 14.99
N SER A 102 15.24 6.78 15.83
CA SER A 102 15.22 6.61 17.29
C SER A 102 14.05 5.75 17.76
N ASP A 103 13.37 5.08 16.83
CA ASP A 103 12.17 4.27 17.05
C ASP A 103 11.07 5.02 17.84
N ARG A 104 10.97 6.35 17.76
CA ARG A 104 10.00 7.08 18.59
C ARG A 104 8.58 6.64 18.25
N ASN A 105 7.75 6.51 19.28
CA ASN A 105 6.32 6.27 19.10
C ASN A 105 5.56 7.54 18.67
N LEU A 106 6.02 8.17 17.57
CA LEU A 106 5.46 9.37 16.98
C LEU A 106 5.46 9.28 15.45
N ALA A 107 4.30 9.40 14.82
CA ALA A 107 4.17 9.49 13.37
C ALA A 107 3.95 10.93 12.90
N PHE A 108 4.54 11.33 11.76
CA PHE A 108 4.37 12.67 11.21
C PHE A 108 3.27 12.68 10.15
N VAL A 109 2.23 13.50 10.32
CA VAL A 109 1.09 13.56 9.42
C VAL A 109 1.07 14.88 8.67
N SER A 110 0.97 14.82 7.34
CA SER A 110 0.94 16.00 6.46
C SER A 110 -0.31 16.86 6.70
N ASP A 111 -0.15 18.19 6.63
CA ASP A 111 -1.20 19.19 6.86
C ASP A 111 -2.25 19.29 5.76
N ASN A 112 -1.95 18.79 4.55
CA ASN A 112 -2.81 18.82 3.38
C ASN A 112 -4.08 17.93 3.49
N ALA A 113 -4.29 17.24 4.61
CA ALA A 113 -5.49 16.44 4.86
C ALA A 113 -6.59 17.26 5.56
N SER A 114 -7.49 17.88 4.79
CA SER A 114 -8.67 18.63 5.27
C SER A 114 -9.52 17.85 6.29
N GLY A 115 -9.80 18.43 7.48
CA GLY A 115 -10.52 17.76 8.59
C GLY A 115 -9.62 17.00 9.57
N PHE A 116 -8.45 17.57 9.87
CA PHE A 116 -7.48 17.03 10.83
C PHE A 116 -7.50 17.91 12.08
N GLU A 117 -8.03 17.40 13.19
CA GLU A 117 -7.78 17.96 14.52
C GLU A 117 -6.57 17.23 15.11
N PRO A 118 -5.43 17.92 15.32
CA PRO A 118 -4.31 17.32 16.04
C PRO A 118 -4.76 17.00 17.47
N GLU A 119 -4.76 15.73 17.84
CA GLU A 119 -4.66 15.40 19.27
C GLU A 119 -3.29 15.87 19.73
N VAL A 120 -3.29 16.78 20.72
CA VAL A 120 -2.06 17.31 21.31
C VAL A 120 -1.27 16.13 21.88
N PRO A 121 -0.03 15.88 21.43
CA PRO A 121 0.73 14.74 21.90
C PRO A 121 0.91 14.82 23.42
N SER A 122 0.42 13.81 24.14
CA SER A 122 0.73 13.63 25.55
C SER A 122 2.24 13.39 25.64
N ILE A 123 2.98 14.22 26.39
CA ILE A 123 4.46 14.34 26.35
C ILE A 123 5.16 13.11 26.97
N ASN A 124 4.93 11.91 26.44
CA ASN A 124 5.55 10.68 26.91
C ASN A 124 6.05 9.84 25.73
N PHE A 125 7.06 10.39 25.04
CA PHE A 125 7.77 9.78 23.91
C PHE A 125 8.69 8.61 24.30
N LYS A 126 8.54 8.03 25.51
CA LYS A 126 9.46 6.99 26.02
C LYS A 126 9.29 5.64 25.34
N ASN A 127 8.15 5.40 24.70
CA ASN A 127 7.85 4.12 24.08
C ASN A 127 8.30 4.11 22.62
N LYS A 128 8.60 2.91 22.12
CA LYS A 128 8.92 2.70 20.72
C LYS A 128 7.64 2.49 19.90
N ALA A 129 7.67 2.86 18.62
CA ALA A 129 6.62 2.44 17.69
C ALA A 129 6.64 0.90 17.60
N GLU A 130 5.46 0.27 17.61
CA GLU A 130 5.35 -1.19 17.61
C GLU A 130 5.24 -1.70 16.16
N PRO A 131 6.29 -2.34 15.60
CA PRO A 131 6.17 -2.97 14.30
C PRO A 131 5.30 -4.23 14.42
N VAL A 132 4.37 -4.39 13.47
CA VAL A 132 3.61 -5.63 13.35
C VAL A 132 4.49 -6.65 12.62
N THR A 133 5.09 -7.54 13.40
CA THR A 133 6.02 -8.56 12.90
C THR A 133 5.32 -9.85 12.48
N ARG A 134 4.13 -10.13 13.03
CA ARG A 134 3.38 -11.37 12.81
C ARG A 134 1.90 -11.18 13.11
N ASN A 135 1.08 -12.10 12.59
CA ASN A 135 -0.32 -12.21 13.01
C ASN A 135 -0.37 -12.57 14.50
N SER A 136 -1.24 -11.86 15.22
CA SER A 136 -1.49 -12.06 16.64
C SER A 136 -3.00 -11.99 16.90
N GLU A 137 -3.40 -12.05 18.17
CA GLU A 137 -4.78 -11.76 18.57
C GLU A 137 -5.13 -10.28 18.39
N GLN A 138 -4.14 -9.40 18.53
CA GLN A 138 -4.35 -7.95 18.47
C GLN A 138 -4.31 -7.39 17.05
N PHE A 139 -3.62 -8.08 16.13
CA PHE A 139 -3.48 -7.63 14.75
C PHE A 139 -3.31 -8.82 13.83
N ARG A 140 -4.20 -8.93 12.85
CA ARG A 140 -4.22 -10.05 11.91
C ARG A 140 -4.53 -9.57 10.51
N ILE A 141 -3.67 -9.92 9.58
CA ILE A 141 -3.89 -9.66 8.15
C ILE A 141 -4.76 -10.79 7.61
N ILE A 142 -5.97 -10.44 7.17
CA ILE A 142 -6.95 -11.36 6.60
C ILE A 142 -6.74 -11.51 5.10
N ASN A 143 -6.52 -10.38 4.41
CA ASN A 143 -6.22 -10.36 2.99
C ASN A 143 -5.13 -9.31 2.68
N PHE A 144 -4.27 -9.63 1.73
CA PHE A 144 -3.19 -8.76 1.29
C PHE A 144 -2.98 -8.95 -0.22
N ASP A 145 -3.36 -7.95 -1.00
CA ASP A 145 -3.22 -7.89 -2.45
C ASP A 145 -2.75 -6.48 -2.85
N ALA A 146 -2.29 -6.32 -4.09
CA ALA A 146 -1.83 -5.06 -4.66
C ALA A 146 -2.89 -3.94 -4.58
N ASN A 147 -4.18 -4.29 -4.71
CA ASN A 147 -5.28 -3.33 -4.73
C ASN A 147 -6.12 -3.31 -3.45
N SER A 148 -5.84 -4.21 -2.48
CA SER A 148 -6.63 -4.25 -1.26
C SER A 148 -5.89 -4.90 -0.09
N VAL A 149 -6.12 -4.38 1.10
CA VAL A 149 -5.58 -4.91 2.35
C VAL A 149 -6.71 -4.96 3.36
N LYS A 150 -6.97 -6.13 3.94
CA LYS A 150 -7.96 -6.33 5.00
C LYS A 150 -7.30 -6.84 6.27
N ILE A 151 -7.55 -6.15 7.38
CA ILE A 151 -6.89 -6.36 8.66
C ILE A 151 -7.96 -6.42 9.74
N GLU A 152 -7.85 -7.40 10.63
CA GLU A 152 -8.58 -7.45 11.88
C GLU A 152 -7.67 -7.00 13.01
N THR A 153 -8.21 -6.19 13.91
CA THR A 153 -7.47 -5.66 15.05
C THR A 153 -8.30 -5.81 16.32
N ASP A 154 -7.63 -6.03 17.45
CA ASP A 154 -8.21 -6.03 18.79
C ASP A 154 -7.25 -5.25 19.71
N LEU A 155 -7.41 -3.92 19.72
CA LEU A 155 -6.45 -3.01 20.33
C LEU A 155 -6.91 -2.59 21.73
N LYS A 156 -5.96 -2.50 22.67
CA LYS A 156 -6.27 -2.07 24.05
C LYS A 156 -6.53 -0.56 24.18
N LYS A 157 -6.19 0.20 23.16
CA LYS A 157 -6.33 1.66 23.10
C LYS A 157 -6.41 2.08 21.63
N ARG A 158 -6.77 3.33 21.40
CA ARG A 158 -6.69 3.94 20.08
C ARG A 158 -5.24 4.03 19.62
N ASN A 159 -4.96 3.60 18.39
CA ASN A 159 -3.63 3.67 17.80
C ASN A 159 -3.69 4.23 16.38
N PHE A 160 -2.60 4.87 15.95
CA PHE A 160 -2.40 5.33 14.60
C PHE A 160 -1.62 4.26 13.80
N LEU A 161 -2.30 3.60 12.88
CA LEU A 161 -1.69 2.63 11.98
C LEU A 161 -0.95 3.35 10.86
N VAL A 162 0.30 2.99 10.64
CA VAL A 162 1.07 3.35 9.44
C VAL A 162 1.28 2.12 8.60
N PHE A 163 0.91 2.20 7.32
CA PHE A 163 1.19 1.22 6.29
C PHE A 163 2.30 1.77 5.38
N THR A 164 3.45 1.10 5.35
CA THR A 164 4.66 1.55 4.63
C THR A 164 4.58 1.32 3.12
N ASP A 165 3.44 1.65 2.54
CA ASP A 165 3.18 1.61 1.11
C ASP A 165 2.93 3.05 0.59
N PRO A 166 3.47 3.47 -0.57
CA PRO A 166 3.44 4.86 -1.02
C PRO A 166 2.04 5.46 -1.11
N PHE A 167 1.78 6.54 -0.37
CA PHE A 167 0.49 7.23 -0.35
C PHE A 167 0.06 7.69 -1.74
N GLN A 168 -1.18 7.34 -2.12
CA GLN A 168 -1.85 7.86 -3.31
C GLN A 168 -3.28 8.25 -2.95
N GLU A 169 -3.79 9.32 -3.54
CA GLU A 169 -5.10 9.90 -3.23
C GLU A 169 -6.28 8.97 -3.55
N LYS A 170 -6.10 8.05 -4.49
CA LYS A 170 -7.12 7.07 -4.90
C LYS A 170 -7.32 5.92 -3.91
N TRP A 171 -6.49 5.81 -2.88
CA TRP A 171 -6.70 4.82 -1.83
C TRP A 171 -7.80 5.27 -0.86
N GLU A 172 -8.76 4.40 -0.64
CA GLU A 172 -9.83 4.58 0.33
C GLU A 172 -9.58 3.66 1.53
N ALA A 173 -9.99 4.10 2.72
CA ALA A 173 -9.95 3.30 3.93
C ALA A 173 -11.33 3.22 4.57
N PHE A 174 -11.59 2.09 5.24
CA PHE A 174 -12.83 1.81 5.94
C PHE A 174 -12.52 1.15 7.28
N ILE A 175 -13.27 1.51 8.32
CA ILE A 175 -13.22 0.88 9.64
C ILE A 175 -14.62 0.40 9.97
N ASN A 176 -14.79 -0.90 10.14
CA ASN A 176 -16.10 -1.55 10.33
C ASN A 176 -17.10 -1.07 9.27
N ASP A 177 -16.67 -1.13 8.00
CA ASP A 177 -17.42 -0.72 6.80
C ASP A 177 -17.77 0.78 6.70
N ASN A 178 -17.40 1.60 7.68
CA ASN A 178 -17.59 3.05 7.63
C ASN A 178 -16.37 3.73 7.00
N PRO A 179 -16.55 4.75 6.13
CA PRO A 179 -15.44 5.49 5.53
C PRO A 179 -14.53 6.08 6.61
N ALA A 180 -13.25 5.78 6.50
CA ALA A 180 -12.20 6.25 7.39
C ALA A 180 -11.22 7.12 6.62
N LYS A 181 -10.71 8.15 7.29
CA LYS A 181 -9.79 9.08 6.67
C LYS A 181 -8.39 8.48 6.60
N LEU A 182 -7.83 8.49 5.40
CA LEU A 182 -6.46 8.09 5.12
C LEU A 182 -5.56 9.33 5.05
N TYR A 183 -4.42 9.27 5.73
CA TYR A 183 -3.47 10.36 5.84
C TYR A 183 -2.17 10.02 5.13
N ARG A 184 -1.51 11.05 4.61
CA ARG A 184 -0.11 10.94 4.22
C ARG A 184 0.75 11.08 5.47
N THR A 185 1.49 10.02 5.78
CA THR A 185 2.25 9.87 7.00
C THR A 185 3.72 9.59 6.70
N ASN A 186 4.60 10.08 7.57
CA ASN A 186 6.05 9.89 7.47
C ASN A 186 6.53 10.22 6.05
N ILE A 187 6.03 11.35 5.54
CA ILE A 187 6.28 11.97 4.22
C ILE A 187 5.66 11.19 3.05
N ALA A 188 5.86 9.88 2.97
CA ALA A 188 5.53 9.09 1.77
C ALA A 188 4.50 8.00 1.97
N PHE A 189 4.15 7.64 3.20
CA PHE A 189 3.38 6.45 3.52
C PHE A 189 1.93 6.77 3.86
N LYS A 190 1.11 5.73 4.02
CA LYS A 190 -0.30 5.86 4.40
C LYS A 190 -0.45 5.67 5.90
N GLY A 191 -1.34 6.41 6.52
CA GLY A 191 -1.72 6.14 7.90
C GLY A 191 -3.17 6.46 8.19
N LEU A 192 -3.73 5.84 9.23
CA LEU A 192 -5.08 6.07 9.70
C LEU A 192 -5.22 5.78 11.19
N TRP A 193 -6.23 6.37 11.81
CA TRP A 193 -6.59 6.06 13.19
C TRP A 193 -7.40 4.77 13.27
N ILE A 194 -7.06 3.88 14.19
CA ILE A 194 -7.85 2.71 14.56
C ILE A 194 -8.36 2.93 15.99
N PRO A 195 -9.68 2.88 16.23
CA PRO A 195 -10.22 2.98 17.59
C PRO A 195 -9.83 1.76 18.43
N GLU A 196 -10.03 1.86 19.74
CA GLU A 196 -9.84 0.72 20.63
C GLU A 196 -10.85 -0.41 20.38
N GLY A 197 -10.52 -1.61 20.85
CA GLY A 197 -11.32 -2.82 20.71
C GLY A 197 -11.20 -3.48 19.35
N LYS A 198 -12.20 -4.31 19.04
CA LYS A 198 -12.26 -5.13 17.84
C LYS A 198 -12.70 -4.31 16.63
N ASN A 199 -11.84 -4.20 15.63
CA ASN A 199 -12.10 -3.45 14.42
C ASN A 199 -11.61 -4.18 13.18
N THR A 200 -12.39 -4.07 12.10
CA THR A 200 -11.99 -4.49 10.76
C THR A 200 -11.56 -3.26 9.97
N VAL A 201 -10.28 -3.21 9.62
CA VAL A 201 -9.71 -2.18 8.76
C VAL A 201 -9.61 -2.72 7.34
N PHE A 202 -10.15 -1.96 6.39
CA PHE A 202 -10.09 -2.30 4.98
C PHE A 202 -9.57 -1.12 4.18
N LEU A 203 -8.43 -1.31 3.52
CA LEU A 203 -7.87 -0.37 2.56
C LEU A 203 -8.08 -0.93 1.16
N ARG A 204 -8.52 -0.10 0.23
CA ARG A 204 -8.65 -0.49 -1.18
C ARG A 204 -8.24 0.63 -2.11
N TYR A 205 -7.66 0.26 -3.24
CA TYR A 205 -7.45 1.18 -4.33
C TYR A 205 -8.77 1.39 -5.07
N SER A 206 -9.29 2.61 -5.03
CA SER A 206 -10.51 2.99 -5.74
C SER A 206 -10.13 3.64 -7.06
N SER A 207 -10.36 2.92 -8.15
CA SER A 207 -10.33 3.49 -9.49
C SER A 207 -11.78 3.59 -9.98
N LEU A 208 -12.36 4.79 -9.91
CA LEU A 208 -13.62 5.10 -10.59
C LEU A 208 -13.57 4.71 -12.09
N GLN A 209 -12.36 4.71 -12.66
CA GLN A 209 -12.06 4.29 -14.02
C GLN A 209 -12.23 2.79 -14.25
N ASP A 210 -12.05 1.95 -13.24
CA ASP A 210 -12.17 0.48 -13.37
C ASP A 210 -13.62 0.08 -13.62
N TYR A 211 -14.57 0.78 -12.98
CA TYR A 211 -16.00 0.56 -13.25
C TYR A 211 -16.36 1.07 -14.66
N ALA A 212 -15.92 2.27 -15.04
CA ALA A 212 -16.23 2.83 -16.35
C ALA A 212 -15.67 1.97 -17.51
N MET A 213 -14.43 1.50 -17.40
CA MET A 213 -13.80 0.65 -18.42
C MET A 213 -14.49 -0.71 -18.55
N LYS A 214 -14.94 -1.32 -17.43
CA LYS A 214 -15.71 -2.57 -17.47
C LYS A 214 -17.01 -2.42 -18.25
N TYR A 215 -17.76 -1.34 -18.00
CA TYR A 215 -19.02 -1.08 -18.72
C TYR A 215 -18.78 -0.73 -20.19
N PHE A 216 -17.72 0.02 -20.50
CA PHE A 216 -17.34 0.30 -21.88
C PHE A 216 -17.00 -0.97 -22.67
N LEU A 217 -16.23 -1.88 -22.08
CA LEU A 217 -15.87 -3.16 -22.70
C LEU A 217 -17.09 -4.06 -22.90
N PHE A 218 -17.99 -4.08 -21.92
CA PHE A 218 -19.27 -4.77 -22.00
C PHE A 218 -20.09 -4.22 -23.18
N PHE A 219 -20.22 -2.89 -23.30
CA PHE A 219 -20.97 -2.28 -24.40
C PHE A 219 -20.40 -2.65 -25.78
N ILE A 220 -19.07 -2.58 -25.95
CA ILE A 220 -18.39 -3.02 -27.19
C ILE A 220 -18.68 -4.49 -27.49
N PHE A 221 -18.59 -5.36 -26.48
CA PHE A 221 -18.83 -6.79 -26.65
C PHE A 221 -20.26 -7.06 -27.15
N TYR A 222 -21.28 -6.46 -26.52
CA TYR A 222 -22.68 -6.64 -26.94
C TYR A 222 -22.98 -6.02 -28.29
N PHE A 223 -22.33 -4.91 -28.63
CA PHE A 223 -22.43 -4.30 -29.96
C PHE A 223 -21.87 -5.24 -31.04
N CYS A 224 -20.67 -5.78 -30.85
CA CYS A 224 -20.07 -6.76 -31.76
C CYS A 224 -20.90 -8.04 -31.86
N PHE A 225 -21.40 -8.54 -30.73
CA PHE A 225 -22.24 -9.73 -30.68
C PHE A 225 -23.58 -9.52 -31.42
N GLY A 226 -24.24 -8.38 -31.20
CA GLY A 226 -25.46 -8.01 -31.92
C GLY A 226 -25.21 -7.82 -33.42
N TYR A 227 -24.08 -7.23 -33.81
CA TYR A 227 -23.68 -7.10 -35.21
C TYR A 227 -23.42 -8.46 -35.87
N LEU A 228 -22.78 -9.40 -35.16
CA LEU A 228 -22.61 -10.77 -35.63
C LEU A 228 -23.95 -11.49 -35.82
N ILE A 229 -24.89 -11.35 -34.87
CA ILE A 229 -26.24 -11.90 -35.02
C ILE A 229 -26.94 -11.27 -36.23
N PHE A 230 -26.84 -9.96 -36.40
CA PHE A 230 -27.39 -9.27 -37.57
C PHE A 230 -26.81 -9.80 -38.89
N LEU A 231 -25.50 -10.06 -38.93
CA LEU A 231 -24.86 -10.68 -40.09
C LEU A 231 -25.38 -12.11 -40.33
N LEU A 232 -25.50 -12.93 -39.29
CA LEU A 232 -26.02 -14.29 -39.37
C LEU A 232 -27.49 -14.34 -39.83
N LEU A 233 -28.31 -13.38 -39.41
CA LEU A 233 -29.71 -13.28 -39.81
C LEU A 233 -29.89 -12.74 -41.23
N ASN A 234 -28.93 -11.93 -41.72
CA ASN A 234 -28.95 -11.37 -43.07
C ASN A 234 -28.13 -12.19 -44.08
N GLU A 235 -27.45 -13.25 -43.64
CA GLU A 235 -26.80 -14.19 -44.54
C GLU A 235 -27.91 -14.96 -45.28
N LYS A 236 -28.15 -14.55 -46.53
CA LYS A 236 -29.05 -15.28 -47.42
C LYS A 236 -28.55 -16.73 -47.53
N PRO A 237 -29.44 -17.74 -47.51
CA PRO A 237 -29.01 -19.12 -47.66
C PRO A 237 -28.15 -19.21 -48.92
N LYS A 238 -26.94 -19.78 -48.79
CA LYS A 238 -26.13 -20.14 -49.95
C LYS A 238 -26.95 -21.16 -50.73
N ASP A 239 -27.61 -20.68 -51.76
CA ASP A 239 -28.43 -21.49 -52.64
C ASP A 239 -27.53 -22.62 -53.16
N GLY A 240 -27.93 -23.84 -52.85
CA GLY A 240 -27.11 -25.02 -53.10
C GLY A 240 -26.93 -25.20 -54.58
N GLN A 241 -25.77 -24.81 -55.12
CA GLN A 241 -25.24 -25.45 -56.32
C GLN A 241 -24.71 -26.84 -55.94
N HIS A 242 -25.65 -27.72 -55.59
CA HIS A 242 -25.56 -29.13 -55.97
C HIS A 242 -26.33 -29.27 -57.28
N GLU A 243 -25.81 -28.70 -58.37
CA GLU A 243 -26.15 -29.22 -59.68
C GLU A 243 -25.41 -30.55 -59.81
N LEU A 244 -26.19 -31.62 -59.63
CA LEU A 244 -25.98 -32.89 -60.32
C LEU A 244 -25.66 -32.56 -61.79
N PHE A 245 -24.45 -32.87 -62.25
CA PHE A 245 -24.11 -33.61 -63.48
C PHE A 245 -22.60 -33.69 -63.63
#